data_AF-A0A7C5QAR0-F1
#
_entry.id   AF-A0A7C5QAR0-F1
#
_cell.length_a   1.000
_cell.length_b   1.000
_cell.length_c   1.000
_cell.angle_alpha   90.00
_cell.angle_beta   90.00
_cell.angle_gamma   90.00
#
_symmetry.space_group_name_H-M   'P 1'
#
loop_
_entity.id
_entity.type
_entity.pdbx_description
1 polymer ?
#
loop_
_entity_poly.entity_id
_entity_poly.type
_entity_poly.pdbx_seq_one_letter_code
_entity_poly.pdbx_strand_id
1 'polypeptide(L)' 'MNPGDILREIYRLKIGQGFSRSAEELEGFFLLLVFSEFYGLPNPLGLYLLEAYPLLMEEFHRWHLRMGMRSSPLEWIRCC' A
#
# COMPACT_ATOMS: atom_id res chain seq x y z
N MET A 1 10.13 -12.93 33.41
CA MET A 1 9.26 -12.35 32.36
C MET A 1 7.85 -12.31 32.90
N ASN A 2 7.16 -11.17 32.90
CA ASN A 2 5.78 -11.08 33.41
C ASN A 2 4.86 -11.86 32.46
N PRO A 3 3.84 -12.59 32.95
CA PRO A 3 2.83 -13.23 32.10
C PRO A 3 2.23 -12.30 31.02
N GLY A 4 2.07 -11.01 31.33
CA GLY A 4 1.61 -9.99 30.39
C GLY A 4 2.60 -9.72 29.25
N ASP A 5 3.91 -9.85 29.49
CA ASP A 5 4.94 -9.66 28.45
C ASP A 5 4.90 -10.81 27.44
N ILE A 6 4.69 -12.04 27.93
CA ILE A 6 4.56 -13.25 27.09
C ILE A 6 3.34 -13.13 26.17
N LEU A 7 2.19 -12.70 26.70
CA LEU A 7 0.97 -12.51 25.90
C LEU A 7 1.15 -11.43 24.83
N ARG A 8 1.82 -10.32 25.17
CA ARG A 8 2.12 -9.24 24.23
C ARG A 8 3.03 -9.72 23.10
N GLU A 9 4.04 -10.52 23.43
CA GLU A 9 4.98 -11.08 22.46
C GLU A 9 4.28 -12.07 21.50
N ILE A 10 3.44 -12.97 22.02
CA ILE A 10 2.65 -13.89 21.20
C ILE A 10 1.70 -13.11 20.26
N TYR A 11 1.04 -12.07 20.77
CA TYR A 11 0.18 -11.21 19.95
C TYR A 11 0.99 -10.53 18.83
N ARG A 12 2.12 -9.91 19.16
CA ARG A 12 2.99 -9.23 18.19
C ARG A 12 3.47 -10.17 17.09
N LEU A 13 3.95 -11.35 17.46
CA LEU A 13 4.54 -12.31 16.53
C LEU A 13 3.49 -12.92 15.60
N LYS A 14 2.33 -13.30 16.13
CA LYS A 14 1.36 -14.08 15.35
C LYS A 14 0.28 -13.22 14.71
N ILE A 15 -0.30 -12.29 15.47
CA ILE A 15 -1.40 -11.44 15.00
C ILE A 15 -0.83 -10.19 14.34
N GLY A 16 0.17 -9.55 14.97
CA GLY A 16 0.78 -8.33 14.46
C GLY A 16 1.44 -8.50 13.09
N GLN A 17 2.20 -9.58 12.89
CA GLN A 17 2.83 -9.85 11.58
C GLN A 17 1.81 -10.14 10.49
N GLY A 18 0.80 -10.98 10.77
CA GLY A 18 -0.26 -11.28 9.81
C GLY A 18 -1.06 -10.03 9.43
N PHE A 19 -1.37 -9.19 10.43
CA PHE A 19 -2.06 -7.92 10.21
C PHE A 19 -1.24 -6.95 9.36
N SER A 20 0.06 -6.80 9.66
CA SER A 20 0.97 -5.95 8.87
C SER A 20 1.02 -6.38 7.41
N ARG A 21 1.16 -7.70 7.17
CA ARG A 21 1.18 -8.23 5.81
C ARG A 21 -0.12 -7.97 5.06
N SER A 22 -1.27 -8.23 5.69
CA SER A 22 -2.57 -7.95 5.06
C SER A 22 -2.79 -6.46 4.79
N ALA A 23 -2.27 -5.58 5.64
CA ALA A 23 -2.31 -4.14 5.41
C ALA A 23 -1.47 -3.75 4.18
N GLU A 24 -0.25 -4.27 4.05
CA GLU A 24 0.61 -4.03 2.88
C GLU A 24 0.00 -4.57 1.58
N GLU A 25 -0.64 -5.75 1.62
CA GLU A 25 -1.36 -6.32 0.47
C GLU A 25 -2.55 -5.44 0.06
N LEU A 26 -3.29 -4.92 1.03
CA LEU A 26 -4.41 -4.01 0.80
C LEU A 26 -3.95 -2.65 0.25
N GLU A 27 -2.86 -2.08 0.77
CA GLU A 27 -2.24 -0.87 0.22
C GLU A 27 -1.86 -1.05 -1.26
N GLY A 28 -1.21 -2.18 -1.58
CA GLY A 28 -0.88 -2.53 -2.96
C GLY A 28 -2.11 -2.65 -3.87
N PHE A 29 -3.22 -3.19 -3.35
CA PHE A 29 -4.48 -3.27 -4.08
C PHE A 29 -5.10 -1.90 -4.35
N PHE A 30 -5.08 -0.97 -3.39
CA PHE A 30 -5.56 0.39 -3.61
C PHE A 30 -4.73 1.14 -4.65
N LEU A 31 -3.40 1.01 -4.59
CA LEU A 31 -2.51 1.56 -5.62
C LEU A 31 -2.85 0.99 -7.00
N LEU A 32 -3.04 -0.33 -7.11
CA LEU A 32 -3.45 -0.96 -8.37
C LEU A 32 -4.77 -0.37 -8.89
N LEU A 33 -5.81 -0.31 -8.05
CA LEU A 33 -7.12 0.21 -8.46
C LEU A 33 -6.99 1.65 -8.95
N VAL A 34 -6.37 2.52 -8.17
CA VAL A 34 -6.21 3.94 -8.50
C VAL A 34 -5.41 4.11 -9.79
N PHE A 35 -4.32 3.37 -9.99
CA PHE A 35 -3.51 3.54 -11.19
C PHE A 35 -3.95 2.70 -12.40
N SER A 36 -4.88 1.76 -12.24
CA SER A 36 -5.36 0.87 -13.32
C SER A 36 -5.96 1.65 -14.50
N GLU A 37 -6.60 2.78 -14.22
CA GLU A 37 -7.24 3.64 -15.23
C GLU A 37 -6.23 4.24 -16.22
N PHE A 38 -5.00 4.54 -15.78
CA PHE A 38 -3.95 5.05 -16.68
C PHE A 38 -3.46 4.01 -17.68
N TYR A 39 -3.68 2.73 -17.37
CA TYR A 39 -3.41 1.61 -18.28
C TYR A 39 -4.64 1.23 -19.12
N GLY A 40 -5.71 2.02 -19.05
CA GLY A 40 -6.96 1.79 -19.79
C GLY A 40 -7.79 0.63 -19.25
N LEU A 41 -7.50 0.14 -18.05
CA LEU A 41 -8.29 -0.91 -17.42
C LEU A 41 -9.56 -0.31 -16.82
N PRO A 42 -10.72 -0.97 -16.97
CA PRO A 42 -11.96 -0.50 -16.36
C PRO A 42 -11.87 -0.62 -14.84
N ASN A 43 -11.95 0.52 -14.15
CA ASN A 43 -11.98 0.56 -12.69
C ASN A 43 -13.41 0.78 -12.18
N PRO A 44 -14.06 -0.23 -11.54
CA PRO A 44 -15.41 -0.07 -11.01
C PRO A 44 -15.47 0.92 -9.83
N LEU A 45 -14.34 1.24 -9.22
CA LEU A 45 -14.21 2.13 -8.07
C LEU A 45 -13.59 3.49 -8.40
N GLY A 46 -13.32 3.78 -9.68
CA GLY A 46 -12.61 4.99 -10.12
C GLY A 46 -13.16 6.28 -9.56
N LEU A 47 -14.47 6.51 -9.77
CA LEU A 47 -15.19 7.68 -9.26
C LEU A 47 -15.13 7.80 -7.73
N TYR A 48 -15.19 6.69 -7.01
CA TYR A 48 -15.21 6.67 -5.55
C TYR A 48 -13.83 6.89 -4.93
N LEU A 49 -12.77 6.63 -5.69
CA LEU A 49 -11.38 6.73 -5.23
C LEU A 49 -10.69 8.04 -5.67
N LEU A 50 -11.41 8.97 -6.29
CA LEU A 50 -10.87 10.27 -6.71
C LEU A 50 -10.22 11.04 -5.55
N GLU A 51 -10.81 11.00 -4.36
CA GLU A 51 -10.27 11.66 -3.17
C GLU A 51 -9.07 10.92 -2.56
N ALA A 52 -8.91 9.62 -2.87
CA ALA A 52 -7.80 8.82 -2.40
C ALA A 52 -6.51 9.06 -3.21
N TYR A 53 -6.63 9.54 -4.45
CA TYR A 53 -5.49 9.80 -5.33
C TYR A 53 -4.36 10.62 -4.69
N PRO A 54 -4.62 11.79 -4.07
CA PRO A 54 -3.56 12.58 -3.43
C PRO A 54 -2.92 11.87 -2.24
N LEU A 55 -3.71 11.12 -1.47
CA LEU A 55 -3.25 10.40 -0.28
C LEU A 55 -2.32 9.23 -0.66
N LEU A 56 -2.58 8.60 -1.79
CA LEU A 56 -1.84 7.44 -2.28
C LEU A 56 -0.53 7.82 -3.00
N MET A 57 -0.22 9.11 -3.16
CA MET A 57 1.06 9.54 -3.75
C MET A 57 2.27 9.14 -2.89
N GLU A 58 2.14 9.21 -1.56
CA GLU A 58 3.20 8.76 -0.65
C GLU A 58 3.33 7.23 -0.68
N GLU A 59 2.21 6.52 -0.74
CA GLU A 59 2.23 5.05 -0.89
C GLU A 59 2.83 4.62 -2.22
N PHE A 60 2.54 5.35 -3.29
CA PHE A 60 3.15 5.12 -4.59
C PHE A 60 4.67 5.29 -4.52
N HIS A 61 5.15 6.35 -3.83
CA HIS A 61 6.58 6.56 -3.59
C HIS A 61 7.22 5.36 -2.89
N ARG A 62 6.62 4.91 -1.79
CA ARG A 62 7.14 3.75 -1.04
C ARG A 62 7.09 2.47 -1.86
N TRP A 63 6.03 2.26 -2.64
CA TRP A 63 5.87 1.11 -3.51
C TRP A 63 6.93 1.05 -4.60
N HIS A 64 7.14 2.10 -5.40
CA HIS A 64 8.08 2.02 -6.52
C HIS A 64 9.53 1.86 -6.03
N LEU A 65 9.87 2.44 -4.87
CA LEU A 65 11.14 2.19 -4.19
C LEU A 65 11.28 0.73 -3.74
N ARG A 66 10.24 0.11 -3.16
CA ARG A 66 10.24 -1.34 -2.83
C ARG A 66 10.42 -2.20 -4.07
N MET A 67 9.93 -1.76 -5.22
CA MET A 67 10.12 -2.44 -6.51
C MET A 67 11.53 -2.24 -7.10
N GLY A 68 12.41 -1.47 -6.45
CA GLY A 68 13.78 -1.21 -6.91
C GLY A 68 13.88 -0.24 -8.09
N MET A 69 12.83 0.55 -8.33
CA MET A 69 12.81 1.54 -9.41
C MET A 69 13.54 2.82 -8.96
N ARG A 70 14.36 3.40 -9.85
CA ARG A 70 15.11 4.64 -9.55
C ARG A 70 14.23 5.90 -9.58
N SER A 71 13.12 5.83 -10.30
CA SER A 71 12.18 6.92 -10.54
C SER A 71 10.80 6.32 -10.81
N SER A 72 9.76 7.14 -10.69
CA SER A 72 8.40 6.76 -11.08
C SER A 72 8.36 6.06 -12.44
N PRO A 73 7.72 4.88 -12.58
CA PRO A 73 7.42 4.28 -13.88
C PRO A 73 6.32 5.04 -14.65
N LEU A 74 5.62 5.97 -13.99
CA LEU A 74 4.54 6.76 -14.56
C LEU A 74 5.08 8.16 -14.91
N GLU A 75 5.22 8.46 -16.20
CA GLU A 75 5.85 9.70 -16.71
C GLU A 75 5.19 10.98 -16.21
N TRP A 76 3.88 10.93 -15.95
CA TRP A 76 3.07 12.06 -15.50
C TRP A 76 3.08 12.23 -13.96
N ILE A 77 3.58 11.24 -13.21
CA ILE A 77 3.81 11.38 -11.77
C ILE A 77 5.27 11.73 -11.55
N ARG A 78 5.52 12.96 -11.08
CA ARG A 78 6.83 13.32 -10.55
C ARG A 78 6.96 12.84 -9.12
N CYS A 79 7.23 11.55 -8.99
CA CYS A 79 7.61 10.94 -7.72
C CYS A 79 9.15 10.87 -7.69
N CYS A 80 9.74 11.49 -6.66
CA CYS A 80 11.15 11.87 -6.54
C CYS A 80 11.54 13.16 -7.31
#